data_AF-A0A0Q8HUC9-F1
#
_entry.id   AF-A0A0Q8HUC9-F1
#
_cell.length_a   1.000
_cell.length_b   1.000
_cell.length_c   1.000
_cell.angle_alpha   90.00
_cell.angle_beta   90.00
_cell.angle_gamma   90.00
#
_symmetry.space_group_name_H-M   'P 1'
#
loop_
_entity.id
_entity.type
_entity.pdbx_description
1 polymer ?
#
loop_
_entity_poly.entity_id
_entity_poly.type
_entity_poly.pdbx_seq_one_letter_code
_entity_poly.pdbx_strand_id
1 'polypeptide(L)'
;MVGHMRAPDYSDARLAADLAAAAGELGEPLTAGAYDAWQRSHDAASPALLIRRFGSWNEACTRAGVATNKTRSTTRRWSDDDVVAIVASYLRAPGSTGSFADYSEWARQQDGAPSGATLRQRCPWAEIKQRAEAQNTSGGSTSGR
;
A
#
# COMPACT_ATOMS: atom_id res chain seq x y z
N MET A 1 25.15 3.01 -44.22
CA MET A 1 24.44 3.89 -43.27
C MET A 1 23.99 3.04 -42.11
N VAL A 2 24.75 3.02 -41.00
CA VAL A 2 24.32 2.31 -39.80
C VAL A 2 23.48 3.29 -39.01
N GLY A 3 22.15 3.11 -39.03
CA GLY A 3 21.26 3.85 -38.14
C GLY A 3 21.62 3.47 -36.71
N HIS A 4 22.27 4.38 -35.99
CA HIS A 4 22.40 4.25 -34.55
C HIS A 4 20.99 4.17 -33.98
N MET A 5 20.63 2.99 -33.47
CA MET A 5 19.47 2.80 -32.61
C MET A 5 19.73 3.70 -31.40
N ARG A 6 19.12 4.90 -31.41
CA ARG A 6 19.30 5.90 -30.38
C ARG A 6 18.76 5.26 -29.11
N ALA A 7 19.64 4.95 -28.15
CA ALA A 7 19.22 4.38 -26.89
C ALA A 7 18.09 5.26 -26.33
N PRO A 8 16.95 4.68 -25.92
CA PRO A 8 15.84 5.46 -25.42
C PRO A 8 16.33 6.34 -24.28
N ASP A 9 16.21 7.65 -24.47
CA ASP A 9 16.60 8.62 -23.48
C ASP A 9 15.52 8.62 -22.40
N TYR A 10 15.78 7.91 -21.30
CA TYR A 10 14.88 7.79 -20.15
C TYR A 10 15.00 9.01 -19.22
N SER A 11 14.94 10.21 -19.80
CA SER A 11 14.80 11.46 -19.06
C SER A 11 13.48 11.49 -18.31
N ASP A 12 13.44 12.17 -17.16
CA ASP A 12 12.22 12.30 -16.34
C ASP A 12 11.04 12.85 -17.14
N ALA A 13 11.28 13.79 -18.05
CA ALA A 13 10.26 14.34 -18.94
C ALA A 13 9.71 13.32 -19.94
N ARG A 14 10.56 12.45 -20.49
CA ARG A 14 10.13 11.38 -21.41
C ARG A 14 9.29 10.34 -20.68
N LEU A 15 9.74 9.92 -19.50
CA LEU A 15 9.03 8.97 -18.66
C LEU A 15 7.63 9.49 -18.24
N ALA A 16 7.53 10.79 -17.94
CA ALA A 16 6.25 11.44 -17.67
C ALA A 16 5.35 11.52 -18.91
N ALA A 17 5.94 11.78 -20.10
CA ALA A 17 5.21 11.82 -21.36
C ALA A 17 4.64 10.45 -21.75
N ASP A 18 5.41 9.36 -21.55
CA ASP A 18 4.95 7.99 -21.82
C ASP A 18 3.72 7.64 -20.97
N LEU A 19 3.72 8.05 -19.69
CA LEU A 19 2.57 7.88 -18.79
C LEU A 19 1.34 8.69 -19.25
N ALA A 20 1.54 9.93 -19.68
CA ALA A 20 0.45 10.76 -20.20
C ALA A 20 -0.13 10.20 -21.51
N ALA A 21 0.71 9.68 -22.41
CA ALA A 21 0.28 9.03 -23.63
C ALA A 21 -0.56 7.78 -23.33
N ALA A 22 -0.07 6.91 -22.44
CA ALA A 22 -0.79 5.73 -22.01
C ALA A 22 -2.15 6.07 -21.37
N ALA A 23 -2.21 7.14 -20.56
CA ALA A 23 -3.46 7.60 -19.97
C ALA A 23 -4.45 8.14 -21.01
N GLY A 24 -3.96 8.84 -22.03
CA GLY A 24 -4.79 9.32 -23.14
C GLY A 24 -5.38 8.18 -23.97
N GLU A 25 -4.65 7.08 -24.13
CA GLU A 25 -5.09 5.91 -24.92
C GLU A 25 -5.98 4.94 -24.12
N LEU A 26 -5.60 4.65 -22.87
CA LEU A 26 -6.28 3.66 -22.03
C LEU A 26 -7.37 4.27 -21.12
N GLY A 27 -7.35 5.58 -20.94
CA GLY A 27 -8.20 6.30 -20.01
C GLY A 27 -7.67 6.32 -18.57
N GLU A 28 -8.27 7.19 -17.77
CA GLU A 28 -7.98 7.33 -16.34
C GLU A 28 -9.08 6.66 -15.49
N PRO A 29 -8.75 6.04 -14.35
CA PRO A 29 -7.43 6.00 -13.73
C PRO A 29 -6.47 4.96 -14.33
N LEU A 30 -5.25 5.38 -14.67
CA LEU A 30 -4.21 4.51 -15.19
C LEU A 30 -3.71 3.57 -14.08
N THR A 31 -3.60 2.27 -14.37
CA THR A 31 -3.03 1.29 -13.43
C THR A 31 -1.67 0.80 -13.91
N ALA A 32 -0.80 0.41 -12.98
CA ALA A 32 0.52 -0.12 -13.33
C ALA A 32 0.44 -1.34 -14.28
N GLY A 33 -0.57 -2.20 -14.11
CA GLY A 33 -0.79 -3.35 -14.98
C GLY A 33 -1.28 -2.97 -16.38
N ALA A 34 -2.18 -1.99 -16.50
CA ALA A 34 -2.64 -1.50 -17.80
C ALA A 34 -1.50 -0.82 -18.57
N TYR A 35 -0.70 0.00 -17.90
CA TYR A 35 0.51 0.59 -18.48
C TYR A 35 1.55 -0.47 -18.85
N ASP A 36 1.77 -1.49 -18.02
CA ASP A 36 2.68 -2.59 -18.32
C ASP A 36 2.27 -3.37 -19.57
N ALA A 37 0.97 -3.53 -19.82
CA ALA A 37 0.47 -4.09 -21.08
C ALA A 37 0.70 -3.13 -22.27
N TRP A 38 0.38 -1.85 -22.09
CA TRP A 38 0.55 -0.81 -23.11
C TRP A 38 2.00 -0.63 -23.54
N GLN A 39 2.93 -0.51 -22.59
CA GLN A 39 4.36 -0.33 -22.89
C GLN A 39 4.97 -1.52 -23.63
N ARG A 40 4.39 -2.73 -23.64
CA ARG A 40 4.94 -3.84 -24.44
C ARG A 40 4.78 -3.61 -25.95
N SER A 41 3.81 -2.80 -26.33
CA SER A 41 3.52 -2.46 -27.74
C SER A 41 4.03 -1.07 -28.13
N HIS A 42 4.58 -0.31 -27.18
CA HIS A 42 5.12 1.03 -27.35
C HIS A 42 6.61 1.01 -26.94
N ASP A 43 7.51 1.75 -27.60
CA ASP A 43 8.92 1.84 -27.16
C ASP A 43 9.03 2.75 -25.91
N ALA A 44 8.41 2.31 -24.82
CA ALA A 44 8.20 3.05 -23.59
C ALA A 44 8.88 2.36 -22.40
N ALA A 45 9.15 3.13 -21.36
CA ALA A 45 9.81 2.60 -20.17
C ALA A 45 8.95 1.59 -19.41
N SER A 46 9.58 0.58 -18.83
CA SER A 46 8.90 -0.36 -17.93
C SER A 46 8.42 0.30 -16.63
N PRO A 47 7.34 -0.21 -15.98
CA PRO A 47 6.90 0.27 -14.68
C PRO A 47 7.99 0.22 -13.60
N ALA A 48 8.87 -0.79 -13.66
CA ALA A 48 9.98 -0.94 -12.72
C ALA A 48 10.99 0.21 -12.85
N LEU A 49 11.28 0.68 -14.07
CA LEU A 49 12.14 1.84 -14.29
C LEU A 49 11.50 3.12 -13.75
N LEU A 50 10.20 3.30 -13.99
CA LEU A 50 9.42 4.43 -13.46
C LEU A 50 9.47 4.47 -11.92
N ILE A 51 9.24 3.33 -11.26
CA ILE A 51 9.32 3.23 -9.80
C ILE A 51 10.75 3.50 -9.31
N ARG A 52 11.78 2.97 -9.99
CA ARG A 52 13.18 3.22 -9.60
C ARG A 52 13.55 4.70 -9.73
N ARG A 53 13.03 5.40 -10.74
CA ARG A 53 13.35 6.80 -11.03
C ARG A 53 12.55 7.78 -10.18
N PHE A 54 11.26 7.51 -9.99
CA PHE A 54 10.32 8.39 -9.29
C PHE A 54 9.95 7.92 -7.88
N GLY A 55 10.53 6.82 -7.39
CA GLY A 55 10.26 6.26 -6.06
C GLY A 55 8.98 5.42 -5.98
N SER A 56 7.91 5.81 -6.64
CA SER A 56 6.66 5.04 -6.68
C SER A 56 5.84 5.27 -7.95
N TRP A 57 4.97 4.32 -8.28
CA TRP A 57 4.00 4.45 -9.38
C TRP A 57 3.12 5.70 -9.24
N ASN A 58 2.65 5.97 -8.02
CA ASN A 58 1.81 7.13 -7.74
C ASN A 58 2.57 8.45 -7.94
N GLU A 59 3.82 8.51 -7.50
CA GLU A 59 4.66 9.68 -7.73
C GLU A 59 4.97 9.87 -9.22
N ALA A 60 5.21 8.79 -9.96
CA ALA A 60 5.38 8.83 -11.42
C ALA A 60 4.13 9.40 -12.12
N CYS A 61 2.94 8.89 -11.82
CA CYS A 61 1.69 9.42 -12.35
C CYS A 61 1.43 10.87 -11.94
N THR A 62 1.78 11.25 -10.71
CA THR A 62 1.69 12.63 -10.23
C THR A 62 2.58 13.56 -11.06
N ARG A 63 3.81 13.15 -11.38
CA ARG A 63 4.72 13.94 -12.24
C ARG A 63 4.22 14.02 -13.69
N ALA A 64 3.51 13.00 -14.14
CA ALA A 64 2.88 12.96 -15.46
C ALA A 64 1.55 13.72 -15.54
N GLY A 65 1.00 14.19 -14.41
CA GLY A 65 -0.32 14.83 -14.36
C GLY A 65 -1.49 13.87 -14.62
N VAL A 66 -1.26 12.56 -14.49
CA VAL A 66 -2.23 11.51 -14.79
C VAL A 66 -2.90 11.03 -13.50
N ALA A 67 -4.23 10.88 -13.50
CA ALA A 67 -4.87 10.17 -12.40
C ALA A 67 -4.53 8.68 -12.47
N THR A 68 -3.91 8.18 -11.41
CA THR A 68 -3.77 6.73 -11.17
C THR A 68 -4.73 6.29 -10.10
N ASN A 69 -5.15 5.03 -10.18
CA ASN A 69 -5.83 4.44 -9.05
C ASN A 69 -4.80 4.43 -7.93
N LYS A 70 -5.10 5.10 -6.82
CA LYS A 70 -4.18 5.12 -5.68
C LYS A 70 -4.14 3.67 -5.22
N THR A 71 -3.04 2.94 -5.49
CA THR A 71 -2.76 1.67 -4.81
C THR A 71 -3.14 1.90 -3.37
N ARG A 72 -4.15 1.19 -2.85
CA ARG A 72 -4.63 1.38 -1.49
C ARG A 72 -3.42 1.13 -0.61
N SER A 73 -2.72 2.20 -0.19
CA SER A 73 -1.70 2.07 0.82
C SER A 73 -2.41 1.42 1.99
N THR A 74 -1.88 0.31 2.47
CA THR A 74 -2.38 -0.37 3.68
C THR A 74 -2.47 0.61 4.86
N THR A 75 -1.65 1.66 4.85
CA THR A 75 -1.70 2.80 5.79
C THR A 75 -2.93 3.69 5.68
N ARG A 76 -3.63 3.78 4.54
CA ARG A 76 -4.92 4.50 4.45
C ARG A 76 -6.11 3.67 4.91
N ARG A 77 -5.96 2.34 4.94
CA ARG A 77 -7.05 1.45 5.35
C ARG A 77 -7.13 1.31 6.87
N TRP A 78 -6.01 1.48 7.57
CA TRP A 78 -5.95 1.48 9.02
C TRP A 78 -4.95 2.54 9.47
N SER A 79 -5.35 3.46 10.33
CA SER A 79 -4.45 4.31 11.11
C SER A 79 -3.71 3.45 12.14
N ASP A 80 -2.65 3.97 12.75
CA ASP A 80 -1.96 3.22 13.82
C ASP A 80 -2.91 2.98 15.01
N ASP A 81 -3.81 3.92 15.30
CA ASP A 81 -4.86 3.75 16.30
C ASP A 81 -5.87 2.65 15.93
N ASP A 82 -6.31 2.60 14.67
CA ASP A 82 -7.19 1.53 14.17
C ASP A 82 -6.54 0.15 14.35
N VAL A 83 -5.25 0.04 14.04
CA VAL A 83 -4.50 -1.19 14.23
C VAL A 83 -4.48 -1.60 15.71
N VAL A 84 -4.21 -0.65 16.61
CA VAL A 84 -4.23 -0.91 18.07
C VAL A 84 -5.62 -1.32 18.54
N ALA A 85 -6.68 -0.65 18.09
CA ALA A 85 -8.06 -0.96 18.46
C ALA A 85 -8.51 -2.35 17.97
N ILE A 86 -8.06 -2.76 16.78
CA ILE A 86 -8.32 -4.11 16.26
C ILE A 86 -7.58 -5.16 17.10
N VAL A 87 -6.31 -4.93 17.44
CA VAL A 87 -5.56 -5.85 18.33
C VAL A 87 -6.19 -5.88 19.73
N ALA A 88 -6.64 -4.76 20.27
CA ALA A 88 -7.34 -4.70 21.56
C ALA A 88 -8.63 -5.53 21.54
N SER A 89 -9.37 -5.49 20.42
CA SER A 89 -10.57 -6.31 20.20
C SER A 89 -10.25 -7.79 20.13
N TYR A 90 -9.16 -8.17 19.46
CA TYR A 90 -8.65 -9.54 19.46
C TYR A 90 -8.25 -10.00 20.87
N LEU A 91 -7.54 -9.18 21.65
CA LEU A 91 -7.14 -9.55 23.02
C LEU A 91 -8.34 -9.79 23.96
N ARG A 92 -9.49 -9.17 23.67
CA ARG A 92 -10.75 -9.39 24.41
C ARG A 92 -11.53 -10.61 23.88
N ALA A 93 -11.18 -11.14 22.72
CA ALA A 93 -11.89 -12.26 22.14
C ALA A 93 -11.64 -13.54 22.96
N PRO A 94 -12.68 -14.36 23.20
CA PRO A 94 -12.52 -15.62 23.93
C PRO A 94 -11.56 -16.55 23.17
N GLY A 95 -10.62 -17.16 23.89
CA GLY A 95 -9.62 -18.04 23.30
C GLY A 95 -8.38 -17.34 22.74
N SER A 96 -8.31 -16.00 22.79
CA SER A 96 -7.09 -15.28 22.44
C SER A 96 -5.94 -15.66 23.38
N THR A 97 -4.82 -16.09 22.80
CA THR A 97 -3.56 -16.32 23.53
C THR A 97 -2.72 -15.05 23.66
N GLY A 98 -3.11 -13.97 22.97
CA GLY A 98 -2.33 -12.73 22.90
C GLY A 98 -0.98 -12.89 22.21
N SER A 99 -0.84 -13.92 21.35
CA SER A 99 0.36 -14.19 20.57
C SER A 99 0.17 -13.72 19.12
N PHE A 100 1.27 -13.39 18.45
CA PHE A 100 1.23 -12.95 17.05
C PHE A 100 0.69 -14.04 16.10
N ALA A 101 1.01 -15.30 16.37
CA ALA A 101 0.54 -16.43 15.57
C ALA A 101 -0.98 -16.57 15.67
N ASP A 102 -1.51 -16.52 16.88
CA ASP A 102 -2.95 -16.61 17.14
C ASP A 102 -3.71 -15.38 16.60
N TYR A 103 -3.16 -14.18 16.73
CA TYR A 103 -3.69 -13.00 16.04
C TYR A 103 -3.76 -13.22 14.52
N SER A 104 -2.72 -13.80 13.92
CA SER A 104 -2.67 -14.03 12.48
C SER A 104 -3.71 -15.04 12.02
N GLU A 105 -4.04 -16.04 12.84
CA GLU A 105 -5.14 -16.98 12.58
C GLU A 105 -6.51 -16.33 12.77
N TRP A 106 -6.68 -15.51 13.81
CA TRP A 106 -7.91 -14.75 14.05
C TRP A 106 -8.18 -13.74 12.92
N ALA A 107 -7.17 -12.98 12.49
CA ALA A 107 -7.30 -11.95 11.47
C ALA A 107 -7.70 -12.53 10.09
N ARG A 108 -7.38 -13.80 9.80
CA ARG A 108 -7.82 -14.48 8.57
C ARG A 108 -9.32 -14.74 8.53
N GLN A 109 -9.95 -14.84 9.69
CA GLN A 109 -11.38 -15.10 9.83
C GLN A 109 -12.21 -13.81 9.93
N GLN A 110 -11.55 -12.65 10.04
CA GLN A 110 -12.19 -11.36 10.27
C GLN A 110 -12.15 -10.46 9.04
N ASP A 111 -13.33 -10.14 8.52
CA ASP A 111 -13.48 -9.16 7.45
C ASP A 111 -13.03 -7.77 7.92
N GLY A 112 -11.92 -7.28 7.37
CA GLY A 112 -11.41 -5.94 7.64
C GLY A 112 -10.32 -5.84 8.71
N ALA A 113 -9.84 -6.96 9.27
CA ALA A 113 -8.62 -6.95 10.09
C ALA A 113 -7.36 -6.93 9.21
N PRO A 114 -6.29 -6.18 9.59
CA PRO A 114 -5.02 -6.24 8.90
C PRO A 114 -4.36 -7.60 9.11
N SER A 115 -3.76 -8.16 8.05
CA SER A 115 -3.00 -9.41 8.18
C SER A 115 -1.77 -9.23 9.07
N GLY A 116 -1.28 -10.29 9.71
CA GLY A 116 -0.05 -10.25 10.50
C GLY A 116 1.16 -9.71 9.71
N ALA A 117 1.24 -9.99 8.41
CA ALA A 117 2.26 -9.42 7.52
C ALA A 117 2.13 -7.89 7.39
N THR A 118 0.91 -7.37 7.32
CA THR A 118 0.62 -5.92 7.29
C THR A 118 1.05 -5.24 8.59
N LEU A 119 0.82 -5.85 9.75
CA LEU A 119 1.31 -5.29 11.03
C LEU A 119 2.83 -5.23 11.08
N ARG A 120 3.51 -6.33 10.70
CA ARG A 120 4.98 -6.41 10.72
C ARG A 120 5.67 -5.34 9.87
N GLN A 121 5.05 -4.92 8.77
CA GLN A 121 5.59 -3.87 7.91
C GLN A 121 5.48 -2.46 8.51
N ARG A 122 4.65 -2.28 9.55
CA ARG A 122 4.32 -0.97 10.12
C ARG A 122 4.88 -0.77 11.52
N CYS A 123 4.59 -1.69 12.44
CA CYS A 123 4.95 -1.56 13.84
C CYS A 123 5.32 -2.92 14.45
N PRO A 124 6.27 -2.95 15.40
CA PRO A 124 6.60 -4.18 16.11
C PRO A 124 5.39 -4.66 16.95
N TRP A 125 5.14 -5.98 16.93
CA TRP A 125 4.02 -6.61 17.64
C TRP A 125 3.96 -6.24 19.13
N ALA A 126 5.12 -6.18 19.80
CA ALA A 126 5.21 -5.87 21.22
C ALA A 126 4.63 -4.48 21.54
N GLU A 127 4.88 -3.48 20.70
CA GLU A 127 4.40 -2.11 20.90
C GLU A 127 2.89 -2.02 20.72
N ILE A 128 2.36 -2.67 19.67
CA ILE A 128 0.92 -2.70 19.41
C ILE A 128 0.18 -3.42 20.54
N LYS A 129 0.71 -4.56 21.00
CA LYS A 129 0.14 -5.33 22.10
C LYS A 129 0.12 -4.51 23.39
N GLN A 130 1.23 -3.87 23.75
CA GLN A 130 1.31 -3.02 24.94
C GLN A 130 0.29 -1.88 24.90
N ARG A 131 0.15 -1.20 23.75
CA ARG A 131 -0.85 -0.14 23.57
C ARG A 131 -2.27 -0.69 23.65
N ALA A 132 -2.54 -1.84 23.06
CA ALA A 132 -3.85 -2.49 23.10
C ALA A 132 -4.24 -2.92 24.52
N GLU A 133 -3.30 -3.45 25.30
CA GLU A 133 -3.49 -3.79 26.71
C GLU A 133 -3.76 -2.53 27.56
N ALA A 134 -3.04 -1.43 27.32
CA ALA A 134 -3.27 -0.15 27.99
C ALA A 134 -4.65 0.45 27.67
N GLN A 135 -5.15 0.30 26.43
CA GLN A 135 -6.52 0.70 26.08
C GLN A 135 -7.57 -0.15 26.81
N ASN A 136 -7.32 -1.46 26.94
CA ASN A 136 -8.24 -2.39 27.64
C ASN A 136 -8.33 -2.12 29.14
N THR A 137 -7.23 -1.78 29.81
CA THR A 137 -7.24 -1.47 31.25
C THR A 137 -7.91 -0.13 31.55
N SER A 138 -7.78 0.85 30.66
CA SER A 138 -8.39 2.19 30.81
C SER A 138 -9.93 2.17 30.69
N GLY A 139 -10.50 1.21 29.93
CA GLY A 139 -11.95 1.04 29.77
C GLY A 139 -12.66 0.42 30.98
N GLY A 140 -11.92 -0.08 31.98
CA GLY A 140 -12.48 -0.75 33.17
C GLY A 140 -12.94 0.21 34.28
N SER A 141 -12.86 1.53 34.09
CA SER A 141 -13.19 2.53 35.12
C SER A 141 -14.18 3.58 34.61
N THR A 142 -15.38 3.19 34.19
CA THR A 142 -16.55 4.09 34.18
C THR A 142 -17.82 3.27 34.35
N SER A 143 -18.15 2.91 35.58
CA SER A 143 -19.54 2.74 35.99
C SER A 143 -19.63 3.13 37.45
N GLY A 144 -20.20 4.31 37.68
CA GLY A 144 -20.21 4.97 38.97
C GLY A 144 -21.14 6.17 38.93
N ARG A 145 -22.43 5.90 38.74
CA ARG A 145 -23.52 6.61 39.42
C ARG A 145 -24.81 5.82 39.36
#